data_AF-A0A945LD42-F1
#
_entry.id   AF-A0A945LD42-F1
#
_cell.length_a   1.000
_cell.length_b   1.000
_cell.length_c   1.000
_cell.angle_alpha   90.00
_cell.angle_beta   90.00
_cell.angle_gamma   90.00
#
_symmetry.space_group_name_H-M   'P 1'
#
loop_
_entity.id
_entity.type
_entity.pdbx_description
1 polymer ?
#
loop_
_entity_poly.entity_id
_entity_poly.type
_entity_poly.pdbx_seq_one_letter_code
_entity_poly.pdbx_strand_id
1 'polypeptide(L)'
;MPAYKYLLWPILVTIAGLAGCFWLGLSYTGTIVGALSYLFIGGVLSVLEISLSFDNAIVNANKLQCMTEVWRRRFLTWGILIAVFGMRIIFPLAIVAVAAQISPWAAVELAIAEPTEY
;
A
#
# COMPACT_ATOMS: atom_id res chain seq x y z
N MET A 1 28.38 -12.76 -7.73
CA MET A 1 27.00 -13.22 -7.97
C MET A 1 26.35 -12.26 -8.95
N PRO A 2 25.67 -12.71 -10.00
CA PRO A 2 25.30 -11.81 -11.08
C PRO A 2 24.04 -11.01 -10.72
N ALA A 3 24.13 -9.68 -10.89
CA ALA A 3 23.12 -8.71 -10.44
C ALA A 3 21.72 -8.91 -11.03
N TYR A 4 21.59 -9.61 -12.16
CA TYR A 4 20.29 -9.84 -12.83
C TYR A 4 19.28 -10.59 -11.96
N LYS A 5 19.73 -11.45 -11.03
CA LYS A 5 18.83 -12.20 -10.14
C LYS A 5 18.02 -11.31 -9.19
N TYR A 6 18.56 -10.14 -8.82
CA TYR A 6 17.87 -9.19 -7.95
C TYR A 6 16.81 -8.37 -8.68
N LEU A 7 16.98 -8.18 -9.99
CA LEU A 7 16.05 -7.41 -10.82
C LEU A 7 14.89 -8.25 -11.37
N LEU A 8 15.10 -9.56 -11.54
CA LEU A 8 14.09 -10.49 -12.04
C LEU A 8 12.82 -10.50 -11.18
N TRP A 9 12.98 -10.58 -9.85
CA TRP A 9 11.84 -10.68 -8.94
C TRP A 9 10.92 -9.45 -8.97
N PRO A 10 11.42 -8.20 -8.83
CA PRO A 10 10.60 -7.01 -8.96
C PRO A 10 9.91 -6.92 -10.32
N ILE A 11 10.62 -7.19 -11.42
CA ILE A 11 10.05 -7.12 -12.76
C ILE A 11 8.92 -8.14 -12.94
N LEU A 12 9.13 -9.38 -12.48
CA LEU A 12 8.11 -10.42 -12.55
C LEU A 12 6.85 -10.04 -11.75
N VAL A 13 7.02 -9.50 -10.54
CA VAL A 13 5.89 -9.07 -9.71
C VAL A 13 5.15 -7.90 -10.34
N THR A 14 5.85 -6.92 -10.90
CA THR A 14 5.23 -5.78 -11.60
C THR A 14 4.45 -6.25 -12.84
N ILE A 15 5.03 -7.13 -13.65
CA ILE A 15 4.34 -7.69 -14.83
C ILE A 15 3.11 -8.48 -14.40
N ALA A 16 3.22 -9.32 -13.37
CA ALA A 16 2.09 -10.06 -12.83
C ALA A 16 0.98 -9.14 -12.30
N GLY A 17 1.35 -8.05 -11.63
CA GLY A 17 0.40 -7.03 -11.15
C GLY A 17 -0.34 -6.34 -12.29
N LEU A 18 0.38 -5.90 -13.33
CA LEU A 18 -0.23 -5.26 -14.50
C LEU A 18 -1.10 -6.23 -15.31
N ALA A 19 -0.68 -7.50 -15.44
CA ALA A 19 -1.52 -8.54 -16.03
C ALA A 19 -2.79 -8.78 -15.19
N GLY A 20 -2.67 -8.71 -13.86
CA GLY A 20 -3.82 -8.72 -12.94
C GLY A 20 -4.77 -7.55 -13.16
N CYS A 21 -4.26 -6.33 -13.34
CA CYS A 21 -5.09 -5.16 -13.67
C CYS A 21 -5.85 -5.35 -14.99
N PHE A 22 -5.20 -5.90 -16.01
CA PHE A 22 -5.84 -6.20 -17.29
C PHE A 22 -6.92 -7.28 -17.15
N TRP A 23 -6.63 -8.36 -16.43
CA TRP A 23 -7.62 -9.41 -16.14
C TRP A 23 -8.82 -8.82 -15.39
N LEU A 24 -8.60 -8.09 -14.30
CA LEU A 24 -9.70 -7.46 -13.55
C LEU A 24 -10.54 -6.55 -14.45
N GLY A 25 -9.91 -5.75 -15.31
CA GLY A 25 -10.64 -4.90 -16.26
C GLY A 25 -11.50 -5.69 -17.26
N LEU A 26 -11.04 -6.85 -17.72
CA LEU A 26 -11.84 -7.79 -18.51
C LEU A 26 -13.00 -8.39 -17.70
N SER A 27 -12.76 -8.79 -16.44
CA SER A 27 -13.77 -9.40 -15.58
C SER A 27 -14.88 -8.44 -15.19
N TYR A 28 -14.56 -7.17 -14.89
CA TYR A 28 -15.56 -6.17 -14.50
C TYR A 28 -16.28 -5.53 -15.68
N THR A 29 -15.57 -5.25 -16.78
CA THR A 29 -16.13 -4.46 -17.90
C THR A 29 -16.60 -5.32 -19.07
N GLY A 30 -16.16 -6.58 -19.16
CA GLY A 30 -16.48 -7.49 -20.27
C GLY A 30 -15.95 -7.06 -21.64
N THR A 31 -15.22 -5.95 -21.73
CA THR A 31 -14.73 -5.35 -22.97
C THR A 31 -13.22 -5.12 -22.92
N ILE A 32 -12.57 -5.28 -24.07
CA ILE A 32 -11.13 -5.06 -24.22
C ILE A 32 -10.76 -3.59 -23.96
N VAL A 33 -11.64 -2.66 -24.34
CA VAL A 33 -11.45 -1.22 -24.11
C VAL A 33 -11.44 -0.91 -22.61
N GLY A 34 -12.37 -1.47 -21.84
CA GLY A 34 -12.36 -1.36 -20.38
C GLY A 34 -11.08 -1.94 -19.76
N ALA A 35 -10.65 -3.11 -20.21
CA ALA A 35 -9.41 -3.72 -19.73
C ALA A 35 -8.16 -2.88 -19.97
N LEU A 36 -8.06 -2.22 -21.13
CA LEU A 36 -6.98 -1.27 -21.44
C LEU A 36 -7.00 -0.04 -20.51
N SER A 37 -8.18 0.48 -20.16
CA SER A 37 -8.29 1.58 -19.19
C SER A 37 -7.80 1.18 -17.80
N TYR A 38 -8.16 -0.02 -17.32
CA TYR A 38 -7.68 -0.55 -16.03
C TYR A 38 -6.16 -0.79 -16.04
N LEU A 39 -5.64 -1.33 -17.15
CA LEU A 39 -4.19 -1.50 -17.33
C LEU A 39 -3.46 -0.14 -17.31
N PHE A 40 -4.02 0.88 -17.96
CA PHE A 40 -3.44 2.23 -17.99
C PHE A 40 -3.41 2.85 -16.59
N ILE A 41 -4.54 2.82 -15.88
CA ILE A 41 -4.63 3.35 -14.50
C ILE A 41 -3.67 2.59 -13.59
N GLY A 42 -3.67 1.25 -13.66
CA GLY A 42 -2.76 0.41 -12.88
C GLY A 42 -1.28 0.69 -13.19
N GLY A 43 -0.96 0.94 -14.45
CA GLY A 43 0.38 1.36 -14.89
C GLY A 43 0.81 2.70 -14.28
N VAL A 44 -0.05 3.72 -14.38
CA VAL A 44 0.21 5.04 -13.80
C VAL A 44 0.38 4.96 -12.29
N LEU A 45 -0.51 4.25 -11.59
CA LEU A 45 -0.42 4.05 -10.14
C LEU A 45 0.85 3.29 -9.76
N SER A 46 1.23 2.27 -10.53
CA SER A 46 2.47 1.52 -10.29
C SER A 46 3.70 2.42 -10.39
N VAL A 47 3.78 3.27 -11.42
CA VAL A 47 4.90 4.23 -11.58
C VAL A 47 4.92 5.24 -10.43
N LEU A 48 3.76 5.76 -10.05
CA LEU A 48 3.63 6.73 -8.95
C LEU A 48 4.05 6.11 -7.61
N GLU A 49 3.58 4.91 -7.31
CA GLU A 49 3.89 4.21 -6.06
C GLU A 49 5.37 3.83 -5.98
N ILE A 50 5.96 3.38 -7.08
CA ILE A 50 7.40 3.06 -7.15
C ILE A 50 8.22 4.33 -6.88
N SER A 51 7.86 5.46 -7.52
CA SER A 51 8.55 6.74 -7.33
C SER A 51 8.47 7.21 -5.88
N LEU A 52 7.27 7.25 -5.30
CA LEU A 52 7.05 7.68 -3.91
C LEU A 52 7.72 6.74 -2.91
N SER A 53 7.72 5.44 -3.17
CA SER A 53 8.40 4.46 -2.31
C SER A 53 9.90 4.67 -2.31
N PHE A 54 10.50 4.95 -3.47
CA PHE A 54 11.93 5.26 -3.57
C PHE A 54 12.27 6.57 -2.85
N ASP A 55 11.50 7.64 -3.08
CA ASP A 55 11.71 8.92 -2.40
C ASP A 55 11.66 8.75 -0.88
N ASN A 56 10.65 8.05 -0.37
CA ASN A 56 10.51 7.77 1.05
C ASN A 56 11.67 6.92 1.60
N ALA A 57 12.12 5.90 0.85
CA ALA A 57 13.25 5.06 1.25
C ALA A 57 14.56 5.86 1.29
N ILE A 58 14.81 6.72 0.31
CA ILE A 58 16.02 7.55 0.21
C ILE A 58 16.03 8.60 1.33
N VAL A 59 14.93 9.32 1.55
CA VAL A 59 14.84 10.32 2.62
C VAL A 59 15.02 9.68 3.99
N ASN A 60 14.41 8.52 4.22
CA ASN A 60 14.58 7.80 5.48
C ASN A 60 16.04 7.31 5.66
N ALA A 61 16.64 6.72 4.63
CA ALA A 61 18.03 6.26 4.67
C ALA A 61 19.01 7.41 4.98
N ASN A 62 18.85 8.56 4.34
CA ASN A 62 19.67 9.75 4.62
C ASN A 62 19.53 10.22 6.08
N LYS A 63 18.30 10.25 6.61
CA LYS A 63 18.08 10.59 8.03
C LYS A 63 18.73 9.58 8.97
N LEU A 64 18.65 8.28 8.67
CA LEU A 64 19.27 7.23 9.52
C LEU A 64 20.80 7.28 9.52
N GLN A 65 21.44 7.73 8.45
CA GLN A 65 22.90 7.82 8.36
C GLN A 65 23.49 8.90 9.28
N CYS A 66 22.74 9.98 9.55
CA CYS A 66 23.16 11.05 10.45
C CYS A 66 22.87 10.77 11.93
N MET A 67 22.20 9.65 12.26
CA MET A 67 21.83 9.31 13.63
C MET A 67 22.90 8.50 14.36
N THR A 68 23.05 8.75 15.66
CA THR A 68 23.88 7.88 16.51
C THR A 68 23.29 6.46 16.58
N GLU A 69 24.14 5.47 16.79
CA GLU A 69 23.78 4.06 16.63
C GLU A 69 22.61 3.60 17.53
N VAL A 70 22.50 4.19 18.73
CA VAL A 70 21.40 3.93 19.67
C VAL A 70 20.06 4.39 19.10
N TRP A 71 20.01 5.61 18.55
CA TRP A 71 18.78 6.17 17.97
C TRP A 71 18.40 5.52 16.66
N ARG A 72 19.38 5.10 15.84
CA ARG A 72 19.13 4.30 14.63
C ARG A 72 18.42 2.98 14.98
N ARG A 73 18.92 2.26 16.00
CA ARG A 73 18.28 1.02 16.48
C ARG A 73 16.88 1.27 17.04
N ARG A 74 16.70 2.35 17.81
CA ARG A 74 15.39 2.73 18.39
C ARG A 74 14.37 3.09 17.31
N PHE A 75 14.79 3.83 16.29
CA PHE A 75 13.94 4.19 15.16
C PHE A 75 13.51 2.96 14.36
N LEU A 76 14.43 2.04 14.08
CA LEU A 76 14.09 0.80 13.36
C LEU A 76 13.17 -0.14 14.17
N THR A 77 13.26 -0.15 15.49
CA THR A 77 12.40 -0.99 16.35
C THR A 77 11.06 -0.34 16.65
N TRP A 78 11.05 0.88 17.20
CA TRP A 78 9.83 1.56 17.62
C TRP A 78 9.23 2.42 16.52
N GLY A 79 10.06 3.09 15.72
CA GLY A 79 9.60 3.97 14.64
C GLY A 79 8.86 3.19 13.54
N ILE A 80 9.41 2.06 13.08
CA ILE A 80 8.72 1.20 12.10
C ILE A 80 7.44 0.61 12.70
N LEU A 81 7.47 0.13 13.95
CA LEU A 81 6.28 -0.43 14.60
C LEU A 81 5.15 0.60 14.69
N ILE A 82 5.45 1.82 15.13
CA ILE A 82 4.46 2.91 15.18
C ILE A 82 4.03 3.32 13.77
N ALA A 83 4.94 3.41 12.80
CA ALA A 83 4.59 3.78 11.43
C ALA A 83 3.66 2.76 10.76
N VAL A 84 3.93 1.46 10.95
CA VAL A 84 3.14 0.39 10.34
C VAL A 84 1.81 0.23 11.06
N PHE A 85 1.79 0.05 12.39
CA PHE A 85 0.54 -0.20 13.12
C PHE A 85 -0.27 1.07 13.34
N GLY A 86 0.40 2.19 13.64
CA GLY A 86 -0.24 3.48 13.85
C GLY A 86 -0.92 3.99 12.58
N MET A 87 -0.20 4.08 11.46
CA MET A 87 -0.79 4.62 10.23
C MET A 87 -1.72 3.64 9.51
N ARG A 88 -1.55 2.32 9.68
CA ARG A 88 -2.38 1.34 8.94
C ARG A 88 -3.59 0.84 9.72
N ILE A 89 -3.51 0.71 11.04
CA ILE A 89 -4.60 0.14 11.82
C ILE A 89 -5.27 1.24 12.63
N ILE A 90 -4.50 1.95 13.44
CA ILE A 90 -5.06 2.93 14.38
C ILE A 90 -5.63 4.13 13.62
N PHE A 91 -4.90 4.66 12.64
CA PHE A 91 -5.28 5.88 11.94
C PHE A 91 -6.54 5.73 11.08
N PRO A 92 -6.70 4.68 10.22
CA PRO A 92 -7.93 4.50 9.46
C PRO A 92 -9.14 4.23 10.37
N LEU A 93 -8.95 3.44 11.43
CA LEU A 93 -9.99 3.17 12.41
C LEU A 93 -10.43 4.45 13.14
N ALA A 94 -9.47 5.31 13.51
CA ALA A 94 -9.76 6.59 14.13
C ALA A 94 -10.54 7.52 13.20
N ILE A 95 -10.17 7.60 11.91
CA ILE A 95 -10.91 8.43 10.93
C ILE A 95 -12.34 7.92 10.76
N VAL A 96 -12.55 6.62 10.58
CA VAL A 96 -13.90 6.04 10.45
C VAL A 96 -14.72 6.29 11.71
N ALA A 97 -14.15 6.10 12.89
CA ALA A 97 -14.83 6.34 14.16
C ALA A 97 -15.26 7.81 14.35
N VAL A 98 -14.43 8.76 13.92
CA VAL A 98 -14.76 10.20 14.02
C VAL A 98 -15.74 10.63 12.94
N ALA A 99 -15.56 10.19 11.70
CA ALA A 99 -16.40 10.58 10.56
C ALA A 99 -17.82 10.02 10.65
N ALA A 100 -17.99 8.81 11.18
CA ALA A 100 -19.30 8.19 11.32
C ALA A 100 -20.10 8.71 12.52
N GLN A 101 -19.50 9.51 13.43
CA GLN A 101 -20.12 10.02 14.67
C GLN A 101 -20.90 8.97 15.48
N ILE A 102 -20.51 7.71 15.35
CA ILE A 102 -21.04 6.56 16.08
C ILE A 102 -19.91 5.99 16.92
N SER A 103 -20.23 5.58 18.15
CA SER A 103 -19.29 4.96 19.08
C SER A 103 -18.47 3.88 18.34
N PRO A 104 -17.14 3.80 18.52
CA PRO A 104 -16.27 2.86 17.80
C PRO A 104 -16.77 1.40 17.80
N TRP A 105 -17.54 1.04 18.82
CA TRP A 105 -18.20 -0.24 18.98
C TRP A 105 -19.30 -0.51 17.94
N ALA A 106 -20.12 0.49 17.61
CA ALA A 106 -21.22 0.37 16.65
C ALA A 106 -20.72 0.25 15.20
N ALA A 107 -19.61 0.90 14.85
CA ALA A 107 -19.00 0.74 13.53
C ALA A 107 -18.42 -0.67 13.29
N VAL A 108 -17.89 -1.30 14.35
CA VAL A 108 -17.41 -2.69 14.32
C VAL A 108 -18.57 -3.67 14.21
N GLU A 109 -19.67 -3.43 14.93
CA GLU A 109 -20.87 -4.26 14.86
C GLU A 109 -21.51 -4.20 13.47
N LEU A 110 -21.59 -3.03 12.84
CA LEU A 110 -22.17 -2.86 11.50
C LEU A 110 -21.30 -3.47 10.39
N ALA A 111 -19.97 -3.43 10.52
CA ALA A 111 -19.04 -4.08 9.60
C ALA A 111 -19.06 -5.63 9.70
N ILE A 112 -19.52 -6.18 10.83
CA ILE A 112 -19.58 -7.62 11.09
C ILE A 112 -21.00 -8.18 10.86
N ALA A 113 -22.05 -7.39 11.10
CA ALA A 113 -23.42 -7.87 11.14
C ALA A 113 -24.10 -8.00 9.76
N GLU A 114 -23.78 -7.18 8.75
CA GLU A 114 -24.54 -7.23 7.48
C GLU A 114 -23.68 -6.90 6.24
N PRO A 115 -23.12 -7.91 5.54
CA PRO A 115 -22.41 -7.73 4.29
C PRO A 115 -23.34 -7.54 3.07
N THR A 116 -24.60 -7.16 3.26
CA THR A 116 -25.66 -7.21 2.22
C THR A 116 -26.39 -5.90 1.91
N GLU A 117 -25.88 -4.74 2.36
CA GLU A 117 -26.25 -3.45 1.75
C GLU A 117 -25.00 -2.72 1.24
N TYR A 118 -24.42 -3.31 0.19
CA TYR A 118 -23.67 -2.56 -0.82
C TYR A 118 -24.51 -2.46 -2.09
#